data_AF-A0A1V6JYM1-F1
#
_entry.id   AF-A0A1V6JYM1-F1
#
_cell.length_a   1.000
_cell.length_b   1.000
_cell.length_c   1.000
_cell.angle_alpha   90.00
_cell.angle_beta   90.00
_cell.angle_gamma   90.00
#
_symmetry.space_group_name_H-M   'P 1'
#
loop_
_entity.id
_entity.type
_entity.pdbx_description
1 polymer ?
#
loop_
_entity_poly.entity_id
_entity_poly.type
_entity_poly.pdbx_seq_one_letter_code
_entity_poly.pdbx_strand_id
1 'polypeptide(L)'
;MKGSFAGASEFAFRKLRAIKAETDADLIVVSCITCLEHLDRMQAELAKKDPSFVPLPVFDYNQLLAVCMGFDPAEVASISTIPREAVVERIRGAGR
;
A
#
# COMPACT_ATOMS: atom_id res chain seq x y z
N MET A 1 -24.88 13.77 0.97
CA MET A 1 -23.53 14.30 0.64
C MET A 1 -23.10 13.65 -0.68
N LYS A 2 -23.03 14.38 -1.79
CA LYS A 2 -22.57 13.81 -3.08
C LYS A 2 -21.05 13.71 -3.03
N GLY A 3 -20.49 12.50 -3.03
CA GLY A 3 -19.05 12.28 -3.06
C GLY A 3 -18.46 12.80 -4.38
N SER A 4 -17.55 13.76 -4.30
CA SER A 4 -16.75 14.19 -5.44
C SER A 4 -15.42 13.43 -5.46
N PHE A 5 -14.82 13.25 -6.64
CA PHE A 5 -13.49 12.65 -6.78
C PHE A 5 -12.42 13.37 -5.93
N ALA A 6 -12.55 14.69 -5.80
CA ALA A 6 -11.70 15.50 -4.93
C ALA A 6 -11.86 15.12 -3.44
N GLY A 7 -13.10 14.86 -3.00
CA GLY A 7 -13.37 14.42 -1.62
C GLY A 7 -12.77 13.06 -1.29
N ALA A 8 -12.80 12.12 -2.24
CA ALA A 8 -12.17 10.80 -2.06
C ALA A 8 -10.64 10.90 -1.94
N SER A 9 -10.00 11.72 -2.79
CA SER A 9 -8.54 11.91 -2.78
C SER A 9 -8.06 12.57 -1.48
N GLU A 10 -8.76 13.60 -1.00
CA GLU A 10 -8.42 14.27 0.26
C GLU A 10 -8.55 13.32 1.47
N PHE A 11 -9.60 12.49 1.47
CA PHE A 11 -9.76 11.47 2.51
C PHE A 11 -8.62 10.45 2.50
N ALA A 12 -8.20 10.00 1.31
CA ALA A 12 -7.06 9.10 1.16
C ALA A 12 -5.76 9.73 1.69
N PHE A 13 -5.46 10.99 1.34
CA PHE A 13 -4.28 11.69 1.85
C PHE A 13 -4.30 11.80 3.38
N ARG A 14 -5.44 12.16 3.96
CA ARG A 14 -5.57 12.22 5.42
C ARG A 14 -5.34 10.84 6.05
N LYS A 15 -5.86 9.77 5.46
CA LYS A 15 -5.66 8.41 5.95
C LYS A 15 -4.19 7.97 5.86
N LEU A 16 -3.52 8.24 4.73
CA LEU A 16 -2.11 7.91 4.52
C LEU A 16 -1.19 8.64 5.49
N ARG A 17 -1.42 9.95 5.71
CA ARG A 17 -0.70 10.73 6.72
C ARG A 17 -0.92 10.19 8.12
N ALA A 18 -2.16 9.87 8.49
CA ALA A 18 -2.49 9.31 9.79
C ALA A 18 -1.77 7.97 10.02
N ILE A 19 -1.81 7.04 9.04
CA ILE A 19 -1.06 5.79 9.11
C ILE A 19 0.41 6.07 9.40
N LYS A 20 1.05 6.99 8.67
CA LYS A 20 2.48 7.25 8.87
C LYS A 20 2.80 7.95 10.19
N ALA A 21 1.95 8.86 10.65
CA ALA A 21 2.17 9.64 11.86
C ALA A 21 1.88 8.83 13.14
N GLU A 22 0.94 7.89 13.07
CA GLU A 22 0.45 7.15 14.22
C GLU A 22 0.99 5.71 14.27
N THR A 23 1.60 5.23 13.18
CA THR A 23 2.14 3.87 13.08
C THR A 23 3.54 3.89 12.51
N ASP A 24 4.40 3.00 13.00
CA ASP A 24 5.68 2.67 12.35
C ASP A 24 5.51 1.48 11.39
N ALA A 25 4.43 1.49 10.61
CA ALA A 25 4.07 0.38 9.74
C ALA A 25 5.03 0.24 8.55
N ASP A 26 5.39 -1.00 8.24
CA ASP A 26 6.21 -1.35 7.07
C ASP A 26 5.39 -1.45 5.77
N LEU A 27 4.08 -1.70 5.87
CA LEU A 27 3.16 -1.91 4.75
C LEU A 27 1.71 -1.63 5.17
N ILE A 28 0.83 -1.47 4.18
CA ILE A 28 -0.62 -1.34 4.34
C ILE A 28 -1.30 -2.59 3.77
N VAL A 29 -2.26 -3.16 4.49
CA VAL A 29 -3.12 -4.25 3.99
C VAL A 29 -4.54 -3.76 3.82
N VAL A 30 -5.15 -4.09 2.69
CA VAL A 30 -6.56 -3.83 2.38
C VAL A 30 -7.26 -5.12 1.98
N SER A 31 -8.59 -5.14 2.02
CA SER A 31 -9.43 -6.28 1.61
C SER A 31 -10.32 -5.97 0.40
N CYS A 32 -9.99 -4.91 -0.34
CA CYS A 32 -10.77 -4.43 -1.47
C CYS A 32 -9.83 -3.98 -2.58
N ILE A 33 -10.03 -4.52 -3.79
CA ILE A 33 -9.21 -4.21 -4.97
C ILE A 33 -9.23 -2.72 -5.32
N THR A 34 -10.37 -2.05 -5.17
CA THR A 34 -10.47 -0.60 -5.39
C THR A 34 -9.70 0.19 -4.34
N CYS A 35 -9.64 -0.31 -3.09
CA CYS A 35 -8.82 0.31 -2.06
C CYS A 35 -7.32 0.11 -2.34
N LEU A 36 -6.93 -1.06 -2.85
CA LEU A 36 -5.54 -1.35 -3.24
C LEU A 36 -5.10 -0.34 -4.30
N GLU A 37 -5.81 -0.31 -5.43
CA GLU A 37 -5.49 0.59 -6.54
C GLU A 37 -5.53 2.07 -6.12
N HIS A 38 -6.56 2.46 -5.36
CA HIS A 38 -6.73 3.86 -4.97
C HIS A 38 -5.64 4.32 -4.01
N LEU A 39 -5.36 3.58 -2.93
CA LEU A 39 -4.34 3.98 -1.96
C LEU A 39 -2.94 3.93 -2.55
N ASP A 40 -2.63 2.91 -3.35
CA ASP A 40 -1.35 2.79 -4.05
C ASP A 40 -1.09 3.98 -4.98
N ARG A 41 -2.08 4.36 -5.81
CA ARG A 41 -1.99 5.54 -6.68
C ARG A 41 -1.95 6.86 -5.90
N MET A 42 -2.75 7.00 -4.85
CA MET A 42 -2.80 8.24 -4.06
C MET A 42 -1.51 8.52 -3.31
N GLN A 43 -0.72 7.50 -2.97
CA GLN A 43 0.62 7.72 -2.40
C GLN A 43 1.56 8.41 -3.38
N ALA A 44 1.55 8.03 -4.66
CA ALA A 44 2.33 8.71 -5.69
C ALA A 44 1.88 10.17 -5.87
N GLU A 45 0.56 10.44 -5.84
CA GLU A 45 0.04 11.81 -5.89
C GLU A 45 0.35 12.64 -4.65
N LEU A 46 0.34 12.02 -3.47
CA LEU A 46 0.71 12.68 -2.22
C LEU A 46 2.21 13.02 -2.19
N ALA A 47 3.08 12.09 -2.60
CA ALA A 47 4.52 12.33 -2.67
C ALA A 47 4.89 13.48 -3.62
N LYS A 48 4.13 13.71 -4.70
CA LYS A 48 4.29 14.88 -5.57
C LYS A 48 3.94 16.20 -4.86
N LYS A 49 2.99 16.18 -3.92
CA LYS A 49 2.51 17.35 -3.18
C LYS A 49 3.31 17.61 -1.90
N ASP A 50 3.87 16.56 -1.32
CA ASP A 50 4.60 16.57 -0.07
C ASP A 50 5.86 15.70 -0.21
N PRO A 51 7.01 16.31 -0.54
CA PRO A 51 8.27 15.57 -0.72
C PRO A 51 8.77 14.85 0.54
N SER A 52 8.23 15.18 1.72
CA SER A 52 8.57 14.51 2.98
C SER A 52 7.79 13.20 3.18
N PHE A 53 6.71 13.00 2.42
CA PHE A 53 5.92 11.80 2.48
C PHE A 53 6.66 10.62 1.81
N VAL A 54 6.97 9.61 2.61
CA VAL A 54 7.56 8.35 2.14
C VAL A 54 6.45 7.32 1.95
N PRO A 55 6.20 6.83 0.72
CA PRO A 55 5.18 5.82 0.46
C PRO A 55 5.42 4.50 1.18
N LEU A 56 4.33 3.81 1.52
CA LEU A 56 4.30 2.46 2.06
C LEU A 56 3.75 1.47 1.03
N PRO A 57 4.34 0.28 0.89
CA PRO A 57 3.78 -0.78 0.06
C PRO A 57 2.35 -1.13 0.47
N VAL A 58 1.44 -1.28 -0.50
CA VAL A 58 0.06 -1.70 -0.25
C VAL A 58 -0.15 -3.11 -0.81
N PHE A 59 -0.80 -3.96 -0.02
CA PHE A 59 -1.18 -5.32 -0.42
C PHE A 59 -2.69 -5.49 -0.27
N ASP A 60 -3.30 -6.19 -1.23
CA ASP A 60 -4.52 -6.91 -0.92
C ASP A 60 -4.21 -8.06 0.03
N TYR A 61 -5.16 -8.38 0.93
CA TYR A 61 -5.02 -9.43 1.92
C TYR A 61 -4.60 -10.77 1.31
N ASN A 62 -5.16 -11.14 0.15
CA ASN A 62 -4.81 -12.40 -0.51
C ASN A 62 -3.41 -12.37 -1.13
N GLN A 63 -2.92 -11.21 -1.58
CA GLN A 63 -1.55 -11.06 -2.05
C GLN A 63 -0.56 -11.32 -0.92
N LEU A 64 -0.80 -10.70 0.25
CA LEU A 64 0.05 -10.90 1.43
C LEU A 64 -0.01 -12.36 1.90
N LEU A 65 -1.21 -12.95 1.96
CA LEU A 65 -1.39 -14.34 2.33
C LEU A 65 -0.62 -15.29 1.40
N ALA A 66 -0.72 -15.10 0.08
CA ALA A 66 -0.01 -15.92 -0.90
C ALA A 66 1.52 -15.81 -0.76
N VAL A 67 2.05 -14.60 -0.53
CA VAL A 67 3.49 -14.41 -0.26
C VAL A 67 3.90 -15.17 1.02
N CYS A 68 3.11 -15.08 2.09
CA CYS A 68 3.36 -15.84 3.33
C CYS A 68 3.29 -17.36 3.13
N MET A 69 2.48 -17.85 2.19
CA MET A 69 2.40 -19.26 1.82
C MET A 69 3.55 -19.73 0.92
N GLY A 70 4.47 -18.84 0.53
CA GLY A 70 5.65 -19.17 -0.25
C GLY A 70 5.46 -19.17 -1.77
N PHE A 71 4.33 -18.66 -2.27
CA PHE A 71 4.12 -18.45 -3.70
C PHE A 71 5.09 -17.40 -4.25
N ASP A 72 5.35 -17.46 -5.57
CA ASP A 72 6.20 -16.48 -6.23
C ASP A 72 5.52 -15.09 -6.23
N PRO A 73 6.12 -14.07 -5.57
CA PRO A 73 5.59 -12.72 -5.55
C PRO A 73 5.40 -12.12 -6.95
N ALA A 74 6.19 -12.53 -7.95
CA ALA A 74 6.01 -12.06 -9.32
C ALA A 74 4.66 -12.51 -9.94
N GLU A 75 4.11 -13.62 -9.47
CA GLU A 75 2.83 -14.16 -9.95
C GLU A 75 1.64 -13.63 -9.14
N VAL A 76 1.80 -13.47 -7.82
CA VAL A 76 0.67 -13.15 -6.92
C VAL A 76 0.62 -11.69 -6.47
N ALA A 77 1.73 -10.98 -6.60
CA ALA A 77 1.94 -9.63 -6.10
C ALA A 77 2.91 -8.85 -7.02
N SER A 78 2.65 -8.78 -8.33
CA SER A 78 3.47 -7.99 -9.26
C SER A 78 2.90 -6.59 -9.57
N ILE A 79 1.58 -6.41 -9.54
CA ILE A 79 0.96 -5.13 -9.89
C ILE A 79 0.96 -4.18 -8.68
N SER A 80 1.80 -3.14 -8.71
CA SER A 80 1.80 -2.00 -7.78
C SER A 80 2.52 -0.79 -8.38
N THR A 81 2.16 0.40 -7.93
CA THR A 81 2.82 1.68 -8.22
C THR A 81 3.96 1.91 -7.23
N ILE A 82 3.71 1.61 -5.96
CA ILE A 82 4.73 1.70 -4.91
C ILE A 82 5.54 0.39 -4.90
N PRO A 83 6.88 0.44 -4.97
CA PRO A 83 7.74 -0.74 -4.89
C PRO A 83 7.52 -1.50 -3.59
N ARG A 84 7.56 -2.83 -3.64
CA ARG A 84 7.27 -3.70 -2.47
C ARG A 84 8.28 -4.81 -2.23
N GLU A 85 9.31 -4.90 -3.06
CA GLU A 85 10.30 -5.96 -3.10
C GLU A 85 11.02 -6.09 -1.75
N ALA A 86 11.43 -4.97 -1.17
CA ALA A 86 12.12 -4.95 0.13
C ALA A 86 11.26 -5.53 1.28
N VAL A 87 9.94 -5.33 1.25
CA VAL A 87 9.03 -5.92 2.25
C VAL A 87 8.83 -7.40 1.98
N VAL A 88 8.62 -7.78 0.71
CA VAL A 88 8.47 -9.17 0.29
C VAL A 88 9.69 -10.01 0.69
N GLU A 89 10.91 -9.51 0.44
CA GLU A 89 12.14 -10.20 0.82
C GLU A 89 12.26 -10.38 2.34
N ARG A 90 11.85 -9.38 3.13
CA ARG A 90 11.81 -9.52 4.61
C ARG A 90 10.81 -10.58 5.05
N ILE A 91 9.61 -10.63 4.47
CA ILE A 91 8.59 -11.65 4.79
C ILE A 91 9.11 -13.05 4.45
N ARG A 92 9.71 -13.23 3.28
CA ARG A 92 10.25 -14.53 2.83
C ARG A 92 11.52 -14.95 3.60
N GLY A 93 12.31 -13.99 4.06
CA GLY A 93 13.50 -14.22 4.87
C GLY A 93 13.21 -14.55 6.33
N ALA A 94 12.08 -14.10 6.89
CA ALA A 94 11.70 -14.33 8.29
C ALA A 94 11.35 -15.79 8.64
N GLY A 95 11.14 -16.65 7.63
CA GLY A 95 10.84 -18.07 7.80
C GLY A 95 12.04 -19.01 7.66
N ARG A 96 13.28 -18.49 7.62
CA ARG A 96 14.53 -19.27 7.53
C ARG A 96 15.33 -19.22 8.81
#